data_AF-A0A1B0DLL7-F1
#
_entry.id   AF-A0A1B0DLL7-F1
#
_cell.length_a   1.000
_cell.length_b   1.000
_cell.length_c   1.000
_cell.angle_alpha   90.00
_cell.angle_beta   90.00
_cell.angle_gamma   90.00
#
_symmetry.space_group_name_H-M   'P 1'
#
loop_
_entity.id
_entity.type
_entity.pdbx_description
1 polymer ?
#
loop_
_entity_poly.entity_id
_entity_poly.type
_entity_poly.pdbx_seq_one_letter_code
_entity_poly.pdbx_strand_id
1 'polypeptide(L)' 'MQSLQFPQMFYIKHKTRTGRNKDHVKRPMNAFMVYAQVARKWISKSNSNLQNSEISKRLGELWK' A
#
# COMPACT_ATOMS: atom_id res chain seq x y z
N MET A 1 -34.48 -22.78 18.14
CA MET A 1 -33.76 -21.50 18.13
C MET A 1 -32.85 -21.49 16.92
N GLN A 2 -33.23 -20.76 15.87
CA GLN A 2 -32.45 -20.70 14.63
C GLN A 2 -31.19 -19.86 14.89
N SER A 3 -30.02 -20.44 14.64
CA SER A 3 -28.74 -19.74 14.72
C SER A 3 -28.68 -18.67 13.64
N LEU A 4 -28.62 -17.40 14.03
CA LEU A 4 -28.40 -16.28 13.13
C LEU A 4 -26.99 -16.37 12.54
N GLN A 5 -26.89 -16.79 11.28
CA GLN A 5 -25.66 -16.72 10.50
C GLN A 5 -25.40 -15.25 10.14
N PHE A 6 -24.42 -14.63 10.78
CA PHE A 6 -23.99 -13.27 10.43
C PHE A 6 -23.35 -13.26 9.03
N PRO A 7 -23.74 -12.35 8.11
CA PRO A 7 -23.17 -12.27 6.78
C PRO A 7 -21.70 -11.83 6.85
N GLN A 8 -20.82 -12.52 6.13
CA GLN A 8 -19.40 -12.17 5.98
C GLN A 8 -19.25 -10.82 5.27
N MET A 9 -19.27 -9.72 6.01
CA MET A 9 -18.93 -8.41 5.47
C MET A 9 -17.43 -8.35 5.21
N PHE A 10 -17.04 -8.59 3.95
CA PHE A 10 -15.80 -8.16 3.29
C PHE A 10 -14.59 -7.92 4.20
N TYR A 11 -14.06 -8.98 4.82
CA TYR A 11 -12.74 -8.91 5.43
C TYR A 11 -11.68 -8.85 4.30
N ILE A 12 -11.32 -7.63 3.87
CA ILE A 12 -10.25 -7.42 2.90
C ILE A 12 -8.92 -7.72 3.60
N LYS A 13 -8.46 -8.98 3.47
CA LYS A 13 -7.13 -9.40 3.91
C LYS A 13 -6.08 -8.74 3.01
N HIS A 14 -5.50 -7.63 3.44
CA HIS A 14 -4.32 -7.08 2.78
C HIS A 14 -3.17 -8.09 2.89
N LYS A 15 -2.93 -8.87 1.82
CA LYS A 15 -1.85 -9.85 1.75
C LYS A 15 -0.52 -9.12 1.64
N THR A 16 0.03 -8.68 2.77
CA THR A 16 1.45 -8.28 2.81
C THR A 16 2.27 -9.51 2.47
N ARG A 17 3.07 -9.48 1.40
CA ARG A 17 4.02 -10.54 1.07
C ARG A 17 5.13 -10.56 2.14
N THR A 18 4.86 -11.15 3.30
CA THR A 18 5.87 -11.40 4.34
C THR A 18 6.68 -12.62 3.93
N GLY A 19 7.60 -12.42 2.99
CA GLY A 19 8.57 -13.43 2.60
C GLY A 19 9.84 -13.32 3.43
N ARG A 20 10.11 -14.41 4.17
CA ARG A 20 11.36 -14.80 4.86
C ARG A 20 11.63 -14.11 6.22
N ASN A 21 11.61 -14.95 7.27
CA ASN A 21 11.77 -14.70 8.70
C ASN A 21 10.65 -13.95 9.44
N LYS A 22 9.92 -14.70 10.28
CA LYS A 22 8.91 -14.17 11.22
C LYS A 22 9.55 -13.34 12.33
N ASP A 23 10.84 -13.56 12.60
CA ASP A 23 11.60 -12.86 13.64
C ASP A 23 12.21 -11.53 13.15
N HIS A 24 11.98 -11.16 11.88
CA HIS A 24 12.49 -9.90 11.36
C HIS A 24 11.55 -8.72 11.68
N VAL A 25 12.04 -7.78 12.47
CA VAL A 25 11.38 -6.50 12.71
C VAL A 25 11.39 -5.67 11.43
N LYS A 26 10.20 -5.35 10.90
CA LYS A 26 10.07 -4.51 9.69
C LYS A 26 10.56 -3.10 9.97
N ARG A 27 11.27 -2.52 9.00
CA ARG A 27 11.67 -1.11 9.06
C ARG A 27 10.45 -0.19 8.92
N PRO A 28 10.33 0.88 9.72
CA PRO A 28 9.29 1.88 9.51
C PRO A 28 9.51 2.60 8.18
N MET A 29 8.46 3.20 7.64
CA MET A 29 8.56 4.01 6.43
C MET A 29 9.35 5.29 6.72
N ASN A 30 10.38 5.56 5.93
CA ASN A 30 11.10 6.83 6.01
C ASN A 30 10.20 8.02 5.58
N ALA A 31 10.63 9.24 5.86
CA ALA A 31 9.85 10.47 5.57
C ALA A 31 9.36 10.55 4.11
N PHE A 32 10.25 10.23 3.16
CA PHE A 32 9.89 10.17 1.74
C PHE A 32 8.81 9.12 1.45
N MET A 33 8.89 7.93 2.05
CA MET A 33 7.90 6.88 1.84
C MET A 33 6.52 7.25 2.39
N VAL A 34 6.45 7.99 3.50
CA VAL A 34 5.19 8.53 4.03
C VAL A 34 4.57 9.55 3.06
N TYR A 35 5.38 10.48 2.55
CA TYR A 35 4.96 11.44 1.53
C TYR A 35 4.47 10.74 0.24
N ALA A 36 5.30 9.84 -0.29
CA ALA A 36 5.06 9.13 -1.54
C ALA A 36 3.81 8.26 -1.49
N GLN A 37 3.41 7.75 -0.31
CA GLN A 37 2.19 6.95 -0.15
C GLN A 37 0.94 7.71 -0.59
N VAL A 38 0.81 8.98 -0.18
CA VAL A 38 -0.34 9.81 -0.56
C VAL A 38 -0.20 10.25 -2.01
N ALA A 39 0.95 10.82 -2.39
CA ALA A 39 1.17 11.37 -3.72
C ALA A 39 1.02 10.33 -4.84
N ARG A 40 1.52 9.11 -4.65
CA ARG A 40 1.34 7.98 -5.59
C ARG A 40 -0.13 7.63 -5.79
N LYS A 41 -0.95 7.68 -4.73
CA LYS A 41 -2.40 7.37 -4.82
C LYS A 41 -3.13 8.39 -5.69
N TRP A 42 -2.71 9.65 -5.68
CA TRP A 42 -3.25 10.69 -6.56
C TRP A 42 -2.83 10.49 -8.01
N ILE A 43 -1.55 10.25 -8.26
CA ILE A 43 -1.01 10.06 -9.62
C ILE A 43 -1.57 8.78 -10.27
N SER A 44 -1.68 7.69 -9.51
CA SER A 44 -2.25 6.43 -10.00
C SER A 44 -3.73 6.54 -10.34
N LYS A 45 -4.49 7.41 -9.64
CA LYS A 45 -5.90 7.66 -9.96
C LYS A 45 -6.07 8.47 -11.25
N SER A 46 -5.20 9.45 -11.49
CA SER A 46 -5.25 10.26 -12.71
C SER A 46 -4.68 9.54 -13.93
N ASN A 47 -3.72 8.63 -13.72
CA ASN A 47 -3.06 7.88 -14.79
C ASN A 47 -3.00 6.39 -14.43
N SER A 48 -4.08 5.66 -14.71
CA SER A 48 -4.21 4.24 -14.37
C SER A 48 -3.25 3.31 -15.15
N ASN A 49 -2.62 3.81 -16.22
CA ASN A 49 -1.65 3.06 -17.04
C ASN A 49 -0.18 3.47 -16.76
N LEU A 50 0.08 4.34 -15.77
CA LEU A 50 1.46 4.73 -15.46
C LEU A 50 2.16 3.62 -14.66
N GLN A 51 3.38 3.25 -15.07
CA GLN A 51 4.18 2.28 -14.33
C GLN A 51 4.65 2.87 -12.98
N ASN A 52 4.59 2.08 -11.91
CA ASN A 52 4.95 2.54 -10.56
C ASN A 52 6.42 2.98 -10.41
N SER A 53 7.31 2.46 -11.26
CA SER A 53 8.71 2.91 -11.38
C SER A 53 8.78 4.39 -11.77
N GLU A 54 8.01 4.77 -12.77
CA GLU A 54 7.95 6.14 -13.30
C GLU A 54 7.36 7.12 -12.27
N ILE A 55 6.30 6.70 -11.56
CA ILE A 55 5.74 7.51 -10.46
C ILE A 55 6.81 7.77 -9.38
N SER A 56 7.56 6.73 -9.01
CA SER A 56 8.57 6.86 -7.95
C SER A 56 9.75 7.74 -8.39
N LYS A 57 10.10 7.72 -9.68
CA LYS A 57 11.12 8.62 -10.26
C LYS A 57 10.70 10.09 -10.16
N ARG A 58 9.48 10.42 -10.61
CA ARG A 58 8.94 11.79 -10.52
C ARG A 58 8.79 12.27 -9.08
N LEU A 59 8.34 11.41 -8.18
CA LEU A 59 8.24 11.75 -6.75
C LEU A 59 9.61 12.02 -6.13
N GLY A 60 10.64 11.29 -6.54
CA GLY A 60 12.02 11.53 -6.11
C GLY A 60 12.57 12.85 -6.62
N GLU A 61 12.23 13.27 -7.84
CA GLU A 61 12.61 14.57 -8.39
C GLU A 61 11.93 15.75 -7.68
N LEU A 62 10.66 15.56 -7.25
CA LEU A 62 9.90 16.56 -6.47
C LEU A 62 10.35 16.65 -5.00
N TRP A 63 10.97 15.59 -4.48
CA TRP A 63 11.41 15.50 -3.08
C TRP A 63 12.88 15.93 -2.97
N LYS A 64 13.10 17.15 -2.46
CA LYS A 64 14.42 17.68 -2.08
C LYS A 64 14.39 18.21 -0.66
#